data_AF-A0A3L8BJ32-F1
#
_entry.id   AF-A0A3L8BJ32-F1
#
_cell.length_a   1.000
_cell.length_b   1.000
_cell.length_c   1.000
_cell.angle_alpha   90.00
_cell.angle_beta   90.00
_cell.angle_gamma   90.00
#
_symmetry.space_group_name_H-M   'P 1'
#
loop_
_entity.id
_entity.type
_entity.pdbx_description
1 polymer ?
#
loop_
_entity_poly.entity_id
_entity_poly.type
_entity_poly.pdbx_seq_one_letter_code
_entity_poly.pdbx_strand_id
1 'polypeptide(L)'
;MMQFFVSKELAKGLGPHLKPTKNLEPSLLWRADMAQIGTDTCVVAQEVYSKYVMVFCGLDREGFRNFPELFRERFWREATALCLQGTGFEQDSLIGGLSSLCDQQHYQLDPVPREEDRIMNITEKLERLYLQEKQPLPIDGKAAFKFGIQVNGHKREREGQVSARSPMELFRGACLDLVEQVLDEARHSPQEKPAVISEVDNVVTVDFGRNRKAS
;
A
#
# COMPACT_ATOMS: atom_id res chain seq x y z
N MET A 1 8.51 0.98 2.45
CA MET A 1 7.82 1.78 3.48
C MET A 1 6.69 2.59 2.85
N MET A 2 5.54 2.69 3.51
CA MET A 2 4.36 3.44 3.03
C MET A 2 4.00 4.61 3.94
N GLN A 3 3.59 5.71 3.33
CA GLN A 3 3.05 6.88 4.03
C GLN A 3 1.64 7.18 3.55
N PHE A 4 0.75 7.52 4.48
CA PHE A 4 -0.65 7.84 4.23
C PHE A 4 -0.96 9.24 4.75
N PHE A 5 -1.40 10.11 3.84
CA PHE A 5 -2.11 11.33 4.17
C PHE A 5 -3.59 11.02 4.29
N VAL A 6 -4.17 11.20 5.47
CA VAL A 6 -5.57 10.86 5.75
C VAL A 6 -6.41 12.10 6.02
N SER A 7 -7.68 12.03 5.66
CA SER A 7 -8.66 13.07 5.98
C SER A 7 -8.91 13.22 7.47
N LYS A 8 -9.53 14.33 7.88
CA LYS A 8 -9.92 14.55 9.27
C LYS A 8 -10.92 13.49 9.74
N GLU A 9 -11.81 13.08 8.87
CA GLU A 9 -12.83 12.07 9.09
C GLU A 9 -12.18 10.70 9.31
N LEU A 10 -11.30 10.29 8.40
CA LEU A 10 -10.56 9.03 8.50
C LEU A 10 -9.61 9.02 9.71
N ALA A 11 -8.98 10.15 10.02
CA ALA A 11 -8.12 10.30 11.20
C ALA A 11 -8.85 9.98 12.51
N LYS A 12 -10.14 10.31 12.63
CA LYS A 12 -10.95 9.95 13.81
C LYS A 12 -11.10 8.43 13.97
N GLY A 13 -11.32 7.72 12.86
CA GLY A 13 -11.43 6.26 12.84
C GLY A 13 -10.09 5.57 13.12
N LEU A 14 -9.01 6.11 12.54
CA LEU A 14 -7.66 5.54 12.65
C LEU A 14 -6.93 5.91 13.94
N GLY A 15 -7.46 6.79 14.81
CA GLY A 15 -6.80 7.40 15.98
C GLY A 15 -5.52 6.73 16.51
N PRO A 16 -5.56 5.46 16.97
CA PRO A 16 -4.38 4.73 17.49
C PRO A 16 -3.21 4.57 16.52
N HIS A 17 -3.47 4.61 15.21
CA HIS A 17 -2.52 4.40 14.12
C HIS A 17 -1.86 5.69 13.62
N LEU A 18 -2.37 6.87 14.04
CA LEU A 18 -1.79 8.15 13.66
C LEU A 18 -0.42 8.32 14.32
N LYS A 19 0.62 8.39 13.50
CA LYS A 19 2.01 8.57 13.94
C LYS A 19 2.61 9.78 13.22
N PRO A 20 2.59 10.97 13.83
CA PRO A 20 3.20 12.15 13.22
C PRO A 20 4.69 11.87 13.01
N THR A 21 5.13 11.86 11.75
CA THR A 21 6.51 11.55 11.41
C THR A 21 7.05 12.62 10.47
N LYS A 22 8.18 13.23 10.82
CA LYS A 22 8.87 14.22 9.99
C LYS A 22 9.98 13.50 9.21
N ASN A 23 10.21 13.90 7.96
CA ASN A 23 11.31 13.43 7.10
C ASN A 23 11.27 11.92 6.78
N LEU A 24 10.16 11.46 6.21
CA LEU A 24 10.08 10.14 5.59
C LEU A 24 10.28 10.27 4.09
N GLU A 25 11.07 9.37 3.51
CA GLU A 25 11.13 9.12 2.06
C GLU A 25 10.34 7.83 1.78
N PRO A 26 9.02 7.90 1.61
CA PRO A 26 8.21 6.70 1.42
C PRO A 26 8.43 6.11 0.03
N SER A 27 8.48 4.78 -0.04
CA SER A 27 8.47 4.02 -1.30
C SER A 27 7.13 4.21 -2.03
N LEU A 28 6.04 4.28 -1.26
CA LEU A 28 4.69 4.53 -1.77
C LEU A 28 3.99 5.57 -0.90
N LEU A 29 3.44 6.58 -1.56
CA LEU A 29 2.71 7.65 -0.92
C LEU A 29 1.23 7.53 -1.25
N TRP A 30 0.40 7.46 -0.21
CA TRP A 30 -1.03 7.28 -0.32
C TRP A 30 -1.76 8.50 0.25
N ARG A 31 -2.91 8.79 -0.36
CA ARG A 31 -3.95 9.64 0.22
C ARG A 31 -5.17 8.79 0.49
N ALA A 32 -5.81 8.94 1.64
CA ALA A 32 -7.00 8.17 1.96
C ALA A 32 -8.08 9.04 2.60
N ASP A 33 -9.31 8.71 2.28
CA ASP A 33 -10.48 9.35 2.83
C ASP A 33 -11.55 8.35 3.25
N MET A 34 -12.39 8.78 4.19
CA MET A 34 -13.55 8.07 4.66
C MET A 34 -14.83 8.76 4.16
N ALA A 35 -15.75 7.98 3.62
CA ALA A 35 -17.08 8.42 3.23
C ALA A 35 -18.13 7.45 3.78
N GLN A 36 -19.30 7.98 4.12
CA GLN A 36 -20.45 7.18 4.53
C GLN A 36 -21.39 7.01 3.33
N ILE A 37 -21.57 5.78 2.87
CA ILE A 37 -22.41 5.46 1.71
C ILE A 37 -23.60 4.63 2.19
N GLY A 38 -24.77 5.26 2.27
CA GLY A 38 -25.91 4.67 2.97
C GLY A 38 -25.61 4.48 4.46
N THR A 39 -25.66 3.24 4.93
CA THR A 39 -25.35 2.89 6.34
C THR A 39 -23.91 2.43 6.53
N ASP A 40 -23.18 2.16 5.44
CA ASP A 40 -21.84 1.58 5.49
C ASP A 40 -20.76 2.66 5.43
N THR A 41 -19.67 2.42 6.16
CA THR A 41 -18.48 3.25 6.08
C THR A 41 -17.52 2.69 5.04
N CYS A 42 -17.08 3.53 4.12
CA CYS A 42 -16.11 3.21 3.09
C CYS A 42 -14.85 4.05 3.25
N VAL A 43 -13.69 3.45 3.02
CA VAL A 43 -12.41 4.13 2.85
C VAL A 43 -11.94 3.98 1.42
N VAL A 44 -11.58 5.11 0.81
CA VAL A 44 -11.00 5.17 -0.53
C VAL A 44 -9.56 5.63 -0.38
N ALA A 45 -8.62 4.76 -0.74
CA ALA A 45 -7.19 5.02 -0.70
C ALA A 45 -6.65 5.15 -2.13
N GLN A 46 -5.90 6.21 -2.40
CA GLN A 46 -5.29 6.52 -3.68
C GLN A 46 -3.78 6.64 -3.54
N GLU A 47 -3.02 5.90 -4.33
CA GLU A 47 -1.58 6.10 -4.45
C GLU A 47 -1.32 7.38 -5.28
N VAL A 48 -0.44 8.25 -4.78
CA VAL A 48 -0.32 9.64 -5.23
C VAL A 48 0.22 9.74 -6.66
N TYR A 49 1.18 8.89 -7.04
CA TYR A 49 1.88 9.01 -8.32
C TYR A 49 1.17 8.27 -9.47
N SER A 50 0.85 7.00 -9.27
CA SER A 50 0.11 6.14 -10.20
C SER A 50 -1.38 6.48 -10.27
N LYS A 51 -1.92 7.13 -9.23
CA LYS A 51 -3.37 7.35 -9.06
C LYS A 51 -4.17 6.05 -8.93
N TYR A 52 -3.52 4.94 -8.62
CA TYR A 52 -4.22 3.68 -8.35
C TYR A 52 -5.09 3.81 -7.11
N VAL A 53 -6.30 3.27 -7.17
CA VAL A 53 -7.28 3.37 -6.08
C VAL A 53 -7.63 2.00 -5.54
N MET A 54 -7.63 1.90 -4.22
CA MET A 54 -8.17 0.78 -3.45
C MET A 54 -9.38 1.25 -2.64
N VAL A 55 -10.38 0.39 -2.52
CA VAL A 55 -11.60 0.67 -1.75
C VAL A 55 -11.82 -0.40 -0.67
N PHE A 56 -12.31 0.06 0.48
CA PHE A 56 -12.60 -0.74 1.65
C PHE A 56 -13.98 -0.31 2.17
N CYS A 57 -15.03 -1.07 1.86
CA CYS A 57 -16.40 -0.74 2.29
C CYS A 57 -16.90 -1.70 3.37
N GLY A 58 -17.88 -1.25 4.15
CA GLY A 58 -18.42 -2.02 5.28
C GLY A 58 -17.46 -2.07 6.47
N LEU A 59 -16.62 -1.04 6.64
CA LEU A 59 -15.70 -0.96 7.77
C LEU A 59 -16.46 -0.64 9.06
N ASP A 60 -16.30 -1.51 10.04
CA ASP A 60 -16.77 -1.29 11.41
C ASP A 60 -15.61 -0.90 12.33
N ARG A 61 -15.88 -0.85 13.64
CA ARG A 61 -14.87 -0.48 14.65
C ARG A 61 -13.67 -1.44 14.65
N GLU A 62 -13.89 -2.73 14.40
CA GLU A 62 -12.80 -3.71 14.34
C GLU A 62 -11.98 -3.54 13.06
N GLY A 63 -12.65 -3.26 11.93
CA GLY A 63 -12.02 -2.92 10.66
C GLY A 63 -11.09 -1.71 10.77
N PHE A 64 -11.49 -0.65 11.48
CA PHE A 64 -10.59 0.49 11.74
C PHE A 64 -9.45 0.16 12.69
N ARG A 65 -9.70 -0.67 13.71
CA ARG A 65 -8.66 -1.10 14.65
C ARG A 65 -7.56 -1.91 13.96
N ASN A 66 -7.92 -2.74 13.00
CA ASN A 66 -7.00 -3.60 12.25
C ASN A 66 -6.75 -3.11 10.82
N PHE A 67 -6.97 -1.81 10.57
CA PHE A 67 -6.89 -1.25 9.22
C PHE A 67 -5.51 -1.43 8.56
N PRO A 68 -4.37 -1.25 9.25
CA PRO A 68 -3.06 -1.48 8.64
C PRO A 68 -2.87 -2.92 8.15
N GLU A 69 -3.35 -3.90 8.92
CA GLU A 69 -3.30 -5.31 8.56
C GLU A 69 -4.23 -5.61 7.37
N LEU A 70 -5.45 -5.06 7.40
CA LEU A 70 -6.41 -5.17 6.30
C LEU A 70 -5.86 -4.56 5.01
N PHE A 71 -5.26 -3.37 5.09
CA PHE A 71 -4.64 -2.71 3.96
C PHE A 71 -3.49 -3.53 3.39
N ARG A 72 -2.59 -4.02 4.25
CA ARG A 72 -1.47 -4.87 3.84
C ARG A 72 -1.95 -6.10 3.10
N GLU A 73 -2.92 -6.82 3.68
CA GLU A 73 -3.47 -8.05 3.10
C GLU A 73 -4.08 -7.81 1.72
N ARG A 74 -4.85 -6.74 1.57
CA ARG A 74 -5.42 -6.33 0.29
C ARG A 74 -4.35 -5.88 -0.70
N PHE A 75 -3.37 -5.09 -0.27
CA PHE A 75 -2.34 -4.55 -1.13
C PHE A 75 -1.54 -5.65 -1.80
N TRP A 76 -0.95 -6.58 -1.03
CA TRP A 76 -0.06 -7.58 -1.64
C TRP A 76 -0.85 -8.50 -2.58
N ARG A 77 -2.09 -8.87 -2.23
CA ARG A 77 -2.94 -9.70 -3.09
C ARG A 77 -3.26 -9.03 -4.42
N GLU A 78 -3.69 -7.77 -4.37
CA GLU A 78 -4.00 -7.00 -5.57
C GLU A 78 -2.74 -6.75 -6.41
N ALA A 79 -1.66 -6.28 -5.78
CA ALA A 79 -0.40 -6.02 -6.46
C ALA A 79 0.18 -7.30 -7.07
N THR A 80 0.16 -8.44 -6.38
CA THR A 80 0.55 -9.74 -6.95
C THR A 80 -0.32 -10.08 -8.15
N ALA A 81 -1.64 -9.96 -8.06
CA ALA A 81 -2.53 -10.26 -9.19
C ALA A 81 -2.22 -9.40 -10.44
N LEU A 82 -1.84 -8.13 -10.24
CA LEU A 82 -1.44 -7.23 -11.32
C LEU A 82 -0.03 -7.54 -11.87
N CYS A 83 0.89 -7.96 -11.00
CA CYS A 83 2.31 -8.13 -11.32
C CYS A 83 2.65 -9.53 -11.83
N LEU A 84 1.89 -10.57 -11.47
CA LEU A 84 2.20 -11.96 -11.79
C LEU A 84 2.13 -12.24 -13.31
N GLN A 85 1.33 -11.50 -14.05
CA GLN A 85 1.21 -11.69 -15.50
C GLN A 85 2.43 -11.14 -16.22
N GLY A 86 3.16 -12.00 -16.93
CA GLY A 86 4.21 -11.59 -17.87
C GLY A 86 5.48 -11.04 -17.24
N THR A 87 5.76 -11.40 -15.99
CA THR A 87 7.02 -11.06 -15.30
C THR A 87 7.90 -12.30 -15.13
N GLY A 88 9.21 -12.08 -15.02
CA GLY A 88 10.19 -13.15 -14.76
C GLY A 88 10.39 -13.44 -13.27
N PHE A 89 9.62 -12.81 -12.38
CA PHE A 89 9.73 -13.02 -10.95
C PHE A 89 9.13 -14.35 -10.54
N GLU A 90 9.81 -15.07 -9.65
CA GLU A 90 9.20 -16.17 -8.92
C GLU A 90 8.09 -15.63 -8.00
N GLN A 91 6.96 -16.33 -7.95
CA GLN A 91 5.76 -15.89 -7.23
C GLN A 91 6.04 -15.59 -5.74
N ASP A 92 6.82 -16.45 -5.07
CA ASP A 92 7.12 -16.28 -3.65
C ASP A 92 8.01 -15.06 -3.40
N SER A 93 8.95 -14.77 -4.29
CA SER A 93 9.80 -13.58 -4.21
C SER A 93 9.00 -12.30 -4.42
N LEU A 94 8.06 -12.31 -5.38
CA LEU A 94 7.15 -11.20 -5.62
C LEU A 94 6.25 -10.93 -4.40
N ILE A 95 5.64 -11.97 -3.82
CA ILE A 95 4.79 -11.83 -2.62
C ILE A 95 5.63 -11.33 -1.44
N GLY A 96 6.83 -11.88 -1.22
CA GLY A 96 7.73 -11.47 -0.15
C GLY A 96 8.12 -10.00 -0.26
N GLY A 97 8.54 -9.55 -1.45
CA GLY A 97 8.90 -8.16 -1.71
C GLY A 97 7.72 -7.21 -1.54
N LEU A 98 6.54 -7.55 -2.05
CA LEU A 98 5.34 -6.72 -1.88
C LEU A 98 4.89 -6.64 -0.42
N SER A 99 5.02 -7.74 0.32
CA SER A 99 4.65 -7.78 1.75
C SER A 99 5.57 -6.90 2.58
N SER A 100 6.87 -6.91 2.32
CA SER A 100 7.85 -6.10 3.06
C SER A 100 7.67 -4.59 2.83
N LEU A 101 7.20 -4.19 1.64
CA LEU A 101 6.84 -2.79 1.36
C LEU A 101 5.77 -2.25 2.33
N CYS A 102 4.87 -3.13 2.79
CA CYS A 102 3.75 -2.81 3.68
C CYS A 102 4.03 -2.94 5.18
N ASP A 103 5.20 -3.43 5.59
CA ASP A 103 5.47 -3.69 7.02
C ASP A 103 5.54 -2.40 7.85
N GLN A 104 5.87 -1.29 7.20
CA GLN A 104 5.91 0.04 7.81
C GLN A 104 4.90 0.96 7.13
N GLN A 105 3.76 1.15 7.78
CA GLN A 105 2.71 2.08 7.37
C GLN A 105 2.63 3.25 8.36
N HIS A 106 2.74 4.47 7.84
CA HIS A 106 2.71 5.70 8.64
C HIS A 106 1.51 6.56 8.25
N TYR A 107 0.59 6.81 9.18
CA TYR A 107 -0.60 7.63 8.95
C TYR A 107 -0.45 9.01 9.58
N GLN A 108 -0.75 10.05 8.80
CA GLN A 108 -0.75 11.42 9.25
C GLN A 108 -1.87 12.22 8.58
N LEU A 109 -2.31 13.28 9.24
CA LEU A 109 -3.34 14.16 8.69
C LEU A 109 -2.84 14.83 7.41
N ASP A 110 -3.69 14.91 6.38
CA ASP A 110 -3.36 15.60 5.13
C ASP A 110 -3.13 17.10 5.39
N PRO A 111 -1.93 17.64 5.08
CA PRO A 111 -1.64 19.06 5.25
C PRO A 111 -2.32 19.95 4.20
N VAL A 112 -2.83 19.40 3.10
CA VAL A 112 -3.39 20.18 1.98
C VAL A 112 -4.90 19.90 1.80
N PRO A 113 -5.77 20.94 1.80
CA PRO A 113 -7.20 20.77 1.50
C PRO A 113 -7.45 20.37 0.04
N ARG A 114 -8.56 19.68 -0.21
CA ARG A 114 -8.87 19.01 -1.49
C ARG A 114 -9.34 19.97 -2.57
N GLU A 115 -8.59 20.04 -3.66
CA GLU A 115 -9.12 20.42 -4.97
C GLU A 115 -9.33 19.14 -5.78
N GLU A 116 -10.58 18.90 -6.21
CA GLU A 116 -11.06 17.82 -7.10
C GLU A 116 -10.12 16.61 -7.24
N ASP A 117 -10.09 15.75 -6.23
CA ASP A 117 -9.26 14.55 -6.23
C ASP A 117 -10.06 13.34 -6.71
N ARG A 118 -9.38 12.38 -7.34
CA ARG A 118 -10.01 11.16 -7.87
C ARG A 118 -10.69 10.33 -6.77
N ILE A 119 -10.26 10.48 -5.52
CA ILE A 119 -10.97 9.96 -4.34
C ILE A 119 -12.45 10.37 -4.36
N MET A 120 -12.76 11.65 -4.62
CA MET A 120 -14.13 12.16 -4.65
C MET A 120 -14.94 11.50 -5.78
N ASN A 121 -14.38 11.45 -7.00
CA ASN A 121 -15.04 10.81 -8.15
C ASN A 121 -15.33 9.32 -7.90
N ILE A 122 -14.44 8.62 -7.17
CA ILE A 122 -14.64 7.22 -6.80
C ILE A 122 -15.72 7.08 -5.73
N THR A 123 -15.74 7.97 -4.73
CA THR A 123 -16.80 8.02 -3.73
C THR A 123 -18.17 8.27 -4.39
N GLU A 124 -18.30 9.27 -5.25
CA GLU A 124 -19.54 9.55 -5.99
C GLU A 124 -19.96 8.36 -6.86
N LYS A 125 -19.01 7.67 -7.49
CA LYS A 125 -19.30 6.46 -8.27
C LYS A 125 -19.85 5.33 -7.38
N LEU A 126 -19.27 5.11 -6.20
CA LEU A 126 -19.77 4.13 -5.23
C LEU A 126 -21.18 4.49 -4.74
N GLU A 127 -21.41 5.77 -4.42
CA GLU A 127 -22.74 6.28 -4.03
C GLU A 127 -23.77 6.08 -5.12
N ARG A 128 -23.43 6.38 -6.38
CA ARG A 128 -24.32 6.18 -7.53
C ARG A 128 -24.70 4.71 -7.70
N LEU A 129 -23.70 3.82 -7.67
CA LEU A 129 -23.91 2.37 -7.80
C LEU A 129 -24.85 1.85 -6.71
N TYR A 130 -24.65 2.30 -5.46
CA TYR A 130 -25.44 1.85 -4.33
C TYR A 130 -26.86 2.45 -4.31
N LEU A 131 -26.97 3.77 -4.40
CA LEU A 131 -28.24 4.47 -4.21
C LEU A 131 -29.14 4.42 -5.44
N GLN A 132 -28.58 4.59 -6.64
CA GLN A 132 -29.34 4.70 -7.89
C GLN A 132 -29.45 3.35 -8.60
N GLU A 133 -28.33 2.65 -8.75
CA GLU A 133 -28.28 1.38 -9.50
C GLU A 133 -28.61 0.16 -8.63
N LYS A 134 -28.81 0.36 -7.32
CA LYS A 134 -29.15 -0.68 -6.33
C LYS A 134 -28.17 -1.86 -6.31
N GLN A 135 -26.91 -1.60 -6.64
CA GLN A 135 -25.84 -2.59 -6.56
C GLN A 135 -25.24 -2.61 -5.15
N PRO A 136 -24.83 -3.79 -4.64
CA PRO A 136 -24.19 -3.87 -3.34
C PRO A 136 -22.83 -3.15 -3.36
N LEU A 137 -22.45 -2.56 -2.22
CA LEU A 137 -21.11 -2.03 -2.04
C LEU A 137 -20.07 -3.16 -2.07
N PRO A 138 -18.84 -2.88 -2.53
CA PRO A 138 -17.78 -3.88 -2.59
C PRO A 138 -17.17 -4.12 -1.19
N ILE A 139 -17.87 -4.88 -0.35
CA ILE A 139 -17.48 -5.15 1.04
C ILE A 139 -16.36 -6.20 1.12
N ASP A 140 -16.47 -7.29 0.35
CA ASP A 140 -15.44 -8.33 0.33
C ASP A 140 -14.26 -7.98 -0.59
N GLY A 141 -13.10 -8.60 -0.32
CA GLY A 141 -11.86 -8.33 -1.06
C GLY A 141 -11.95 -8.61 -2.56
N LYS A 142 -12.75 -9.60 -2.99
CA LYS A 142 -12.92 -9.94 -4.41
C LYS A 142 -13.79 -8.91 -5.13
N ALA A 143 -14.90 -8.49 -4.52
CA ALA A 143 -15.77 -7.45 -5.04
C ALA A 143 -15.04 -6.10 -5.14
N ALA A 144 -14.26 -5.76 -4.10
CA ALA A 144 -13.44 -4.55 -4.07
C ALA A 144 -12.32 -4.57 -5.11
N PHE A 145 -11.64 -5.70 -5.31
CA PHE A 145 -10.66 -5.82 -6.39
C PHE A 145 -11.32 -5.71 -7.77
N LYS A 146 -12.45 -6.37 -8.00
CA LYS A 146 -13.21 -6.26 -9.27
C LYS A 146 -13.61 -4.81 -9.56
N PHE A 147 -14.09 -4.09 -8.55
CA PHE A 147 -14.36 -2.65 -8.67
C PHE A 147 -13.09 -1.86 -9.00
N GLY A 148 -11.98 -2.15 -8.29
CA GLY A 148 -10.65 -1.59 -8.52
C GLY A 148 -10.19 -1.75 -9.98
N ILE A 149 -10.32 -2.95 -10.57
CA ILE A 149 -9.98 -3.21 -11.97
C ILE A 149 -10.73 -2.27 -12.91
N GLN A 150 -12.03 -2.08 -12.68
CA GLN A 150 -12.86 -1.21 -13.52
C GLN A 150 -12.44 0.26 -13.42
N VAL A 151 -12.10 0.75 -12.22
CA VAL A 151 -11.77 2.17 -12.03
C VAL A 151 -10.32 2.50 -12.37
N ASN A 152 -9.41 1.53 -12.25
CA ASN A 152 -7.99 1.73 -12.50
C ASN A 152 -7.54 1.34 -13.91
N GLY A 153 -8.35 0.59 -14.66
CA GLY A 153 -7.99 0.09 -16.00
C GLY A 153 -8.16 1.11 -17.13
N HIS A 154 -8.92 2.18 -16.92
CA HIS A 154 -9.12 3.20 -17.96
C HIS A 154 -7.97 4.20 -18.01
N LYS A 155 -7.46 4.46 -19.22
CA LYS A 155 -6.54 5.56 -19.49
C LYS A 155 -7.25 6.88 -19.23
N ARG A 156 -6.55 7.84 -18.65
CA ARG A 156 -7.10 9.16 -18.34
C ARG A 156 -7.01 10.06 -19.55
N GLU A 157 -8.05 10.81 -19.82
CA GLU A 157 -7.99 11.96 -20.72
C GLU A 157 -7.92 13.22 -19.87
N ARG A 158 -6.89 14.04 -20.07
CA ARG A 158 -6.81 15.38 -19.48
C ARG A 158 -6.48 16.36 -20.59
N GLU A 159 -7.33 17.37 -20.76
CA GLU A 159 -7.11 18.47 -21.73
C GLU A 159 -6.85 17.97 -23.18
N GLY A 160 -7.55 16.92 -23.61
CA GLY A 160 -7.39 16.33 -24.94
C GLY A 160 -6.18 15.42 -25.11
N GLN A 161 -5.37 15.21 -24.06
CA GLN A 161 -4.30 14.22 -24.04
C GLN A 161 -4.71 12.97 -23.27
N VAL A 162 -4.75 11.85 -23.96
CA VAL A 162 -4.92 10.52 -23.34
C VAL A 162 -3.56 10.12 -22.73
N SER A 163 -3.55 9.84 -21.43
CA SER A 163 -2.39 9.28 -20.75
C SER A 163 -1.97 7.99 -21.44
N ALA A 164 -0.69 7.84 -21.77
CA ALA A 164 -0.19 6.65 -22.44
C ALA A 164 -0.49 5.35 -21.67
N ARG A 165 -0.51 5.43 -20.33
CA ARG A 165 -0.74 4.32 -19.39
C ARG A 165 -1.88 4.63 -18.42
N SER A 166 -2.68 3.63 -18.11
CA SER A 166 -3.71 3.66 -17.06
C SER A 166 -3.09 3.65 -15.65
N PRO A 167 -3.84 4.08 -14.62
CA PRO A 167 -3.39 3.98 -13.22
C PRO A 167 -2.93 2.57 -12.83
N MET A 168 -3.60 1.54 -13.33
CA MET A 168 -3.24 0.14 -13.13
C MET A 168 -1.87 -0.20 -13.72
N GLU A 169 -1.60 0.22 -14.96
CA GLU A 169 -0.31 -0.03 -15.61
C GLU A 169 0.84 0.72 -14.93
N LEU A 170 0.61 1.95 -14.47
CA LEU A 170 1.59 2.73 -13.73
C LEU A 170 1.91 2.10 -12.37
N PHE A 171 0.88 1.68 -11.64
CA PHE A 171 1.04 1.05 -10.34
C PHE A 171 1.71 -0.30 -10.41
N ARG A 172 1.37 -1.11 -11.42
CA ARG A 172 2.07 -2.37 -11.72
C ARG A 172 3.57 -2.12 -11.94
N GLY A 173 3.93 -1.13 -12.77
CA GLY A 173 5.34 -0.77 -12.99
C GLY A 173 6.04 -0.39 -11.69
N ALA A 174 5.46 0.54 -10.93
CA ALA A 174 6.01 0.98 -9.65
C ALA A 174 6.20 -0.18 -8.66
N CYS A 175 5.24 -1.11 -8.57
CA CYS A 175 5.35 -2.28 -7.72
C CYS A 175 6.52 -3.19 -8.12
N LEU A 176 6.72 -3.43 -9.42
CA LEU A 176 7.81 -4.26 -9.92
C LEU A 176 9.17 -3.62 -9.64
N ASP A 177 9.31 -2.32 -9.92
CA ASP A 177 10.55 -1.58 -9.67
C ASP A 177 10.92 -1.60 -8.17
N LEU A 178 9.94 -1.43 -7.29
CA LEU A 178 10.14 -1.49 -5.84
C LEU A 178 10.50 -2.89 -5.35
N VAL A 179 9.89 -3.93 -5.91
CA VAL A 179 10.21 -5.33 -5.56
C VAL A 179 11.64 -5.68 -6.00
N GLU A 180 12.05 -5.24 -7.19
CA GLU A 180 13.42 -5.41 -7.67
C GLU A 180 14.43 -4.74 -6.71
N GLN A 181 14.17 -3.50 -6.31
CA GLN A 181 15.00 -2.78 -5.32
C GLN A 181 15.10 -3.54 -3.99
N VAL A 182 13.98 -4.01 -3.44
CA VAL A 182 13.96 -4.77 -2.17
C VAL A 182 14.76 -6.06 -2.28
N LEU A 183 14.63 -6.78 -3.39
CA LEU A 183 15.36 -8.03 -3.61
C LEU A 183 16.86 -7.78 -3.80
N ASP A 184 17.24 -6.70 -4.48
CA ASP A 184 18.64 -6.33 -4.64
C ASP A 184 19.25 -5.84 -3.32
N GLU A 185 18.54 -5.06 -2.51
CA GLU A 185 18.98 -4.68 -1.16
C GLU A 185 19.17 -5.90 -0.25
N ALA A 186 18.30 -6.92 -0.38
CA ALA A 186 18.43 -8.17 0.36
C ALA A 186 19.64 -9.00 -0.10
N ARG A 187 19.98 -8.97 -1.40
CA ARG A 187 21.18 -9.64 -1.96
C ARG A 187 22.47 -8.95 -1.56
N HIS A 188 22.45 -7.62 -1.43
CA HIS A 188 23.63 -6.81 -1.11
C HIS A 188 23.76 -6.47 0.38
N SER A 189 22.77 -6.81 1.21
CA SER A 189 22.90 -6.77 2.66
C SER A 189 23.93 -7.81 3.10
N PRO A 190 25.06 -7.40 3.70
CA PRO A 190 26.03 -8.36 4.21
C PRO A 190 25.35 -9.22 5.26
N GLN A 191 25.36 -10.55 5.05
CA GLN A 191 25.00 -11.53 6.06
C GLN A 191 25.67 -11.15 7.39
N GLU A 192 24.85 -11.07 8.45
CA GLU A 192 25.21 -10.98 9.87
C GLU A 192 26.65 -10.57 10.14
N LYS A 193 26.86 -9.29 10.49
CA LYS A 193 28.07 -8.93 11.25
C LYS A 193 28.16 -9.89 12.45
N PRO A 194 29.28 -10.60 12.66
CA PRO A 194 29.41 -11.51 13.79
C PRO A 194 29.08 -10.73 15.07
N ALA A 195 28.27 -11.35 15.94
CA ALA A 195 27.82 -10.74 17.18
C ALA A 195 29.03 -10.19 17.95
N VAL A 196 29.08 -8.88 18.14
CA VAL A 196 30.10 -8.23 18.98
C VAL A 196 29.80 -8.66 20.42
N ILE A 197 30.66 -9.52 20.97
CA ILE A 197 30.45 -10.14 22.29
C ILE A 197 30.71 -9.13 23.43
N SER A 198 31.56 -8.12 23.20
CA SER A 198 31.72 -6.95 24.10
C SER A 198 32.67 -5.92 23.48
N GLU A 199 32.45 -4.63 23.76
CA GLU A 199 33.45 -3.57 23.60
C GLU A 199 34.02 -3.21 24.98
N VAL A 200 35.29 -3.54 25.22
CA VAL A 200 36.06 -3.00 26.34
C VAL A 200 37.43 -2.60 25.79
N ASP A 201 37.80 -1.33 25.97
CA ASP A 201 39.12 -0.74 25.68
C ASP A 201 39.73 -1.05 24.29
N ASN A 202 39.12 -0.49 23.23
CA ASN A 202 39.70 -0.41 21.87
C ASN A 202 40.16 -1.73 21.23
N VAL A 203 39.71 -2.89 21.73
CA VAL A 203 39.95 -4.20 21.11
C VAL A 203 38.62 -4.80 20.68
N VAL A 204 38.41 -4.90 19.37
CA VAL A 204 37.28 -5.63 18.79
C VAL A 204 37.61 -7.11 18.76
N THR A 205 36.93 -7.91 19.59
CA THR A 205 37.05 -9.37 19.57
C THR A 205 35.95 -9.96 18.71
N VAL A 206 36.32 -10.67 17.66
CA VAL A 206 35.42 -11.35 16.72
C VAL A 206 35.56 -12.87 16.85
N ASP A 207 34.43 -13.57 16.96
CA ASP A 207 34.39 -15.03 17.07
C ASP A 207 34.39 -15.68 15.68
N PHE A 208 35.50 -16.31 15.31
CA PHE A 208 35.64 -17.08 14.06
C PHE A 208 35.33 -18.59 14.24
N GLY A 209 34.79 -19.00 15.39
CA GLY A 209 34.70 -20.40 15.81
C GLY A 209 33.58 -21.25 15.18
N ARG A 210 32.63 -20.67 14.44
CA ARG A 210 31.42 -21.41 13.99
C ARG A 210 31.58 -22.29 12.75
N ASN A 211 32.69 -22.23 12.01
CA ASN A 211 32.90 -23.05 10.81
C ASN A 211 33.87 -24.24 10.98
N ARG A 212 34.11 -24.71 12.20
CA ARG A 212 34.87 -25.95 12.41
C ARG A 212 34.12 -26.95 13.28
N LYS A 213 33.33 -27.81 12.62
CA LYS A 213 33.05 -29.23 12.90
C LYS A 213 31.92 -29.69 11.94
N ALA A 214 31.97 -30.82 11.25
CA ALA A 214 32.77 -32.02 11.47
C ALA A 214 32.85 -32.90 10.21
N SER A 215 34.00 -33.61 10.12
CA SER A 215 34.29 -34.88 9.43
C SER A 215 34.47 -34.86 7.91
#